data_AF-A0A923PU24-F1
#
_entry.id   AF-A0A923PU24-F1
#
_cell.length_a   1.000
_cell.length_b   1.000
_cell.length_c   1.000
_cell.angle_alpha   90.00
_cell.angle_beta   90.00
_cell.angle_gamma   90.00
#
_symmetry.space_group_name_H-M   'P 1'
#
loop_
_entity.id
_entity.type
_entity.pdbx_description
1 polymer ?
#
loop_
_entity_poly.entity_id
_entity_poly.type
_entity_poly.pdbx_seq_one_letter_code
_entity_poly.pdbx_strand_id
1 'polypeptide(L)' 'MLAEEAYAFRSSLNRRDRRRLEIAFDKLRDHPFSEPSFVGFDSNGEEQFHLFLNDYAIASHVDHAVRLVFIQPILPNP' A
#
# COMPACT_ATOMS: atom_id res chain seq x y z
N MET A 1 -12.34 9.38 0.15
CA MET A 1 -11.80 10.05 -1.06
C MET A 1 -10.35 9.61 -1.26
N LEU A 2 -10.10 8.30 -1.37
CA LEU A 2 -8.76 7.68 -1.28
C LEU A 2 -8.04 7.53 -2.63
N ALA A 3 -8.76 7.72 -3.73
CA ALA A 3 -8.21 7.56 -5.07
C ALA A 3 -7.28 8.72 -5.46
N GLU A 4 -7.57 9.96 -5.06
CA GLU A 4 -6.80 11.13 -5.49
C GLU A 4 -5.39 11.19 -4.90
N GLU A 5 -5.22 10.87 -3.60
CA GLU A 5 -3.91 10.88 -2.94
C GLU A 5 -2.98 9.78 -3.48
N ALA A 6 -3.53 8.59 -3.74
CA ALA A 6 -2.77 7.50 -4.35
C ALA A 6 -2.34 7.82 -5.80
N TYR A 7 -3.20 8.52 -6.56
CA TYR A 7 -2.86 8.96 -7.92
C TYR A 7 -1.82 10.09 -7.93
N ALA A 8 -1.92 11.04 -7.01
CA ALA A 8 -0.94 12.12 -6.85
C ALA A 8 0.44 11.54 -6.49
N PHE A 9 0.49 10.58 -5.55
CA PHE A 9 1.72 9.86 -5.20
C PHE A 9 2.30 9.10 -6.39
N ARG A 10 1.48 8.39 -7.17
CA ARG A 10 1.92 7.68 -8.37
C ARG A 10 2.54 8.63 -9.42
N SER A 11 2.07 9.87 -9.50
CA SER A 11 2.57 10.87 -10.45
C SER A 11 3.93 11.47 -10.05
N SER A 12 4.31 11.42 -8.78
CA SER A 12 5.60 11.91 -8.27
C SER A 12 6.73 10.88 -8.37
N LEU A 13 6.41 9.62 -8.65
CA LEU A 13 7.39 8.54 -8.78
C LEU A 13 8.11 8.57 -10.13
N ASN A 14 9.39 8.18 -10.12
CA ASN A 14 10.13 7.91 -11.35
C ASN A 14 9.53 6.68 -12.08
N ARG A 15 9.90 6.48 -13.35
CA ARG A 15 9.33 5.41 -14.18
C ARG A 15 9.55 4.00 -13.61
N ARG A 16 10.67 3.75 -12.93
CA ARG A 16 11.00 2.45 -12.35
C ARG A 16 10.12 2.15 -11.15
N ASP A 17 9.96 3.12 -10.25
CA ASP A 17 9.17 2.95 -9.03
C ASP A 17 7.68 2.96 -9.33
N ARG A 18 7.23 3.74 -10.31
CA ARG A 18 5.86 3.64 -10.81
C ARG A 18 5.52 2.24 -11.30
N ARG A 19 6.42 1.60 -12.05
CA ARG A 19 6.23 0.23 -12.54
C ARG A 19 6.23 -0.81 -11.40
N ARG A 20 7.05 -0.61 -10.38
CA ARG A 20 7.05 -1.46 -9.18
C ARG A 20 5.74 -1.35 -8.41
N LEU A 21 5.25 -0.12 -8.22
CA LEU A 21 3.96 0.15 -7.59
C LEU A 21 2.80 -0.49 -8.37
N GLU A 22 2.79 -0.40 -9.70
CA GLU A 22 1.79 -1.05 -10.55
C GLU A 22 1.80 -2.58 -10.39
N ILE A 23 2.98 -3.21 -10.40
CA ILE A 23 3.11 -4.66 -10.17
C ILE A 23 2.61 -5.05 -8.77
N ALA A 24 2.94 -4.25 -7.74
CA ALA A 24 2.48 -4.48 -6.39
C ALA A 24 0.94 -4.38 -6.29
N PHE A 25 0.34 -3.40 -6.95
CA PHE A 25 -1.12 -3.26 -7.02
C PHE A 25 -1.80 -4.41 -7.76
N ASP A 26 -1.27 -4.84 -8.90
CA ASP A 26 -1.82 -6.00 -9.63
C ASP A 26 -1.75 -7.26 -8.78
N LYS A 27 -0.62 -7.53 -8.12
CA LYS A 27 -0.49 -8.66 -7.18
C LYS A 27 -1.49 -8.55 -6.05
N LEU A 28 -1.61 -7.37 -5.45
CA LEU A 28 -2.56 -7.11 -4.38
C LEU A 28 -4.00 -7.35 -4.88
N ARG A 29 -4.38 -6.90 -6.08
CA ARG A 29 -5.70 -7.12 -6.67
C ARG A 29 -6.03 -8.61 -6.75
N ASP A 30 -5.11 -9.39 -7.29
CA ASP A 30 -5.35 -10.81 -7.58
C ASP A 30 -5.17 -11.69 -6.33
N HIS A 31 -4.27 -11.30 -5.43
CA HIS A 31 -3.94 -11.99 -4.18
C HIS A 31 -3.72 -10.99 -3.03
N PRO A 32 -4.78 -10.51 -2.37
CA PRO A 32 -4.70 -9.46 -1.36
C PRO A 32 -3.84 -9.79 -0.13
N PHE A 33 -3.56 -11.08 0.10
CA PHE A 33 -2.90 -11.56 1.32
C PHE A 33 -1.64 -12.39 1.06
N SER A 34 -1.19 -12.57 -0.20
CA SER A 34 -0.25 -13.67 -0.46
C SER A 34 1.12 -13.49 0.16
N GLU A 35 1.61 -12.27 0.39
CA GLU A 35 2.98 -12.04 0.91
C GLU A 35 3.10 -10.67 1.62
N PRO A 36 2.38 -10.41 2.72
CA PRO A 36 2.60 -9.18 3.48
C PRO A 36 4.02 -9.19 4.05
N SER A 37 4.71 -8.04 3.96
CA SER A 37 5.97 -7.85 4.66
C SER A 37 5.75 -7.78 6.17
N PHE A 38 4.58 -7.29 6.60
CA PHE A 38 4.16 -7.19 7.99
C PHE A 38 2.63 -7.19 8.09
N VAL A 39 2.11 -7.78 9.16
CA VAL A 39 0.67 -7.72 9.52
C VAL A 39 0.56 -7.01 10.86
N GLY A 40 -0.21 -5.94 10.90
CA GLY A 40 -0.49 -5.13 12.08
C GLY A 40 -1.97 -5.07 12.39
N PHE A 41 -2.30 -4.45 13.51
CA PHE A 41 -3.67 -4.10 13.88
C PHE A 41 -3.75 -2.59 14.04
N ASP A 42 -4.83 -1.99 13.56
CA ASP A 42 -5.06 -0.56 13.77
C ASP A 42 -5.69 -0.23 15.11
N SER A 43 -6.00 1.05 15.33
CA SER A 43 -6.61 1.52 16.58
C SER A 43 -7.99 0.93 16.86
N ASN A 44 -8.66 0.38 15.84
CA ASN A 44 -9.95 -0.26 15.96
C ASN A 44 -9.83 -1.78 16.15
N GLY A 45 -8.60 -2.31 16.15
CA GLY A 45 -8.32 -3.74 16.24
C GLY A 45 -8.50 -4.48 14.91
N GLU A 46 -8.59 -3.77 13.80
CA GLU A 46 -8.75 -4.39 12.48
C GLU A 46 -7.38 -4.70 11.85
N GLU A 47 -7.30 -5.83 11.15
CA GLU A 47 -6.05 -6.26 10.52
C GLU A 47 -5.65 -5.33 9.37
N GLN A 48 -4.39 -4.93 9.38
CA GLN A 48 -3.75 -4.17 8.31
C GLN A 48 -2.55 -4.93 7.76
N PHE A 49 -2.50 -5.05 6.43
CA PHE A 49 -1.44 -5.73 5.72
C PHE A 49 -0.49 -4.70 5.12
N HIS A 50 0.77 -4.77 5.48
CA HIS A 50 1.80 -3.85 5.00
C HIS A 50 2.73 -4.54 4.01
N LEU A 51 2.93 -3.92 2.86
CA LEU A 51 3.95 -4.27 1.88
C LEU A 51 4.98 -3.15 1.83
N PHE A 52 6.22 -3.44 2.21
CA PHE A 52 7.29 -2.45 2.15
C PHE A 52 7.99 -2.51 0.79
N LEU A 53 8.03 -1.38 0.12
CA LEU A 53 8.88 -1.10 -1.03
C LEU A 53 9.94 -0.11 -0.54
N ASN A 54 11.14 -0.15 -1.13
CA ASN A 54 12.34 0.55 -0.61
C ASN A 54 12.06 1.93 0.02
N ASP A 55 11.30 2.78 -0.68
CA ASP A 55 11.06 4.16 -0.29
C ASP A 55 9.59 4.42 0.14
N TYR A 56 8.72 3.40 0.13
CA TYR A 56 7.30 3.55 0.43
C TYR A 56 6.65 2.26 0.93
N ALA A 57 5.74 2.38 1.88
CA ALA A 57 4.89 1.31 2.37
C ALA A 57 3.52 1.38 1.70
N ILE A 58 2.98 0.23 1.33
CA ILE A 58 1.58 0.08 0.95
C ILE A 58 0.87 -0.60 2.12
N ALA A 59 -0.10 0.08 2.72
CA ALA A 59 -0.98 -0.50 3.72
C ALA A 59 -2.32 -0.84 3.06
N SER A 60 -2.73 -2.11 3.14
CA SER A 60 -4.02 -2.60 2.67
C SER A 60 -4.86 -2.98 3.88
N HIS A 61 -6.05 -2.40 3.95
CA HIS A 61 -7.08 -2.72 4.92
C HIS A 61 -8.26 -3.36 4.18
N VAL A 62 -8.72 -4.51 4.67
CA VAL A 62 -9.83 -5.26 4.05
C VAL A 62 -10.93 -5.37 5.09
N ASP A 63 -11.94 -4.49 4.96
CA ASP A 63 -13.23 -4.69 5.61
C ASP A 63 -14.09 -5.55 4.68
N HIS A 64 -14.99 -6.36 5.22
CA HIS A 64 -15.82 -7.36 4.55
C HIS A 64 -16.60 -6.84 3.31
N ALA A 65 -16.67 -5.53 3.10
CA ALA A 65 -17.28 -4.88 1.93
C ALA A 65 -16.34 -3.92 1.16
N VAL A 66 -15.20 -3.49 1.72
CA VAL A 66 -14.37 -2.43 1.15
C VAL A 66 -12.88 -2.72 1.34
N ARG A 67 -12.14 -2.63 0.23
CA ARG A 67 -10.68 -2.65 0.25
C ARG A 67 -10.14 -1.23 0.20
N LEU A 68 -9.40 -0.84 1.24
CA LEU A 68 -8.71 0.42 1.31
C LEU A 68 -7.22 0.19 1.14
N VAL A 69 -6.58 0.90 0.20
CA VAL A 69 -5.14 0.84 0.00
C VAL A 69 -4.55 2.23 0.15
N PHE A 70 -3.63 2.36 1.11
CA PHE A 70 -2.88 3.57 1.39
C PHE A 70 -1.44 3.37 0.96
N ILE A 71 -0.86 4.39 0.32
CA ILE A 71 0.58 4.42 0.07
C ILE A 71 1.18 5.52 0.92
N GLN A 72 2.16 5.18 1.73
CA GLN A 72 2.86 6.10 2.61
C GLN A 72 4.35 6.11 2.25
N PRO A 73 4.97 7.28 2.01
CA PRO A 73 6.43 7.35 1.89
C PRO A 73 7.07 6.93 3.21
N ILE A 74 8.12 6.12 3.14
CA ILE A 74 8.95 5.80 4.30
C ILE A 74 9.89 6.99 4.46
N LEU A 75 9.54 7.89 5.38
CA LEU A 75 10.44 8.98 5.73
C LEU A 75 11.70 8.38 6.35
N PRO A 76 12.91 8.77 5.90
CA PRO A 76 14.13 8.34 6.55
C PRO A 76 14.09 8.80 8.01
N ASN A 77 14.48 7.90 8.92
CA ASN A 77 14.63 8.24 10.32
C ASN A 77 15.63 9.41 10.43
N PRO A 78 15.30 10.49 11.18
CA PRO A 78 16.19 11.65 11.33
C PRO A 78 17.53 11.29 11.95
#